data_AF-A0A3M1WKQ8-F1
#
_entry.id   AF-A0A3M1WKQ8-F1
#
_cell.length_a   1.000
_cell.length_b   1.000
_cell.length_c   1.000
_cell.angle_alpha   90.00
_cell.angle_beta   90.00
_cell.angle_gamma   90.00
#
_symmetry.space_group_name_H-M   'P 1'
#
loop_
_entity.id
_entity.type
_entity.pdbx_description
1 polymer ?
#
loop_
_entity_poly.entity_id
_entity_poly.type
_entity_poly.pdbx_seq_one_letter_code
_entity_poly.pdbx_strand_id
1 'polypeptide(L)'
;MGTRCPRCERVLVPARKSCSRCFQDTTEWVEVGPAGVVTSFTIVHYSEPRIQPMEPPFAVALIRLDGADTALIHLLGEVEPSEVRTGMRVEPVFADEPKGRILDIRYFKPVSVD
;
A
#
# COMPACT_ATOMS: atom_id res chain seq x y z
N MET A 1 7.94 -6.65 -2.97
CA MET A 1 7.93 -8.11 -2.78
C MET A 1 6.85 -8.53 -1.78
N GLY A 2 6.29 -9.73 -1.94
CA GLY A 2 5.42 -10.41 -0.98
C GLY A 2 5.84 -11.87 -0.78
N THR A 3 5.08 -12.64 0.01
CA THR A 3 5.29 -14.09 0.18
C THR A 3 4.08 -14.90 -0.27
N ARG A 4 4.31 -16.02 -0.98
CA ARG A 4 3.23 -16.89 -1.49
C ARG A 4 2.93 -18.03 -0.53
N CYS A 5 1.64 -18.32 -0.34
CA CYS A 5 1.21 -19.51 0.37
C CYS A 5 1.26 -20.74 -0.55
N PRO A 6 1.97 -21.84 -0.18
CA PRO A 6 2.09 -23.01 -1.05
C PRO A 6 0.79 -23.80 -1.20
N ARG A 7 -0.21 -23.56 -0.34
CA ARG A 7 -1.49 -24.29 -0.36
C ARG A 7 -2.60 -23.58 -1.11
N CYS A 8 -2.72 -22.27 -0.94
CA CYS A 8 -3.81 -21.48 -1.53
C CYS A 8 -3.33 -20.41 -2.51
N GLU A 9 -2.03 -20.40 -2.78
CA GLU A 9 -1.34 -19.55 -3.78
C GLU A 9 -1.47 -18.03 -3.56
N ARG A 10 -2.15 -17.59 -2.50
CA ARG A 10 -2.27 -16.19 -2.14
C ARG A 10 -0.90 -15.57 -1.90
N VAL A 11 -0.67 -14.40 -2.49
CA VAL A 11 0.51 -13.55 -2.30
C VAL A 11 0.23 -12.48 -1.25
N LEU A 12 0.98 -12.53 -0.15
CA LEU A 12 0.77 -11.70 1.03
C LEU A 12 1.73 -10.51 1.03
N VAL A 13 1.15 -9.31 1.12
CA VAL A 13 1.84 -8.02 1.25
C VAL A 13 1.26 -7.25 2.46
N PRO A 14 2.09 -6.78 3.41
CA PRO A 14 3.52 -7.08 3.55
C PRO A 14 3.79 -8.58 3.64
N ALA A 15 5.02 -8.99 3.28
CA ALA A 15 5.46 -10.37 3.40
C ALA A 15 5.22 -10.89 4.83
N ARG A 16 4.64 -12.09 4.94
CA ARG A 16 4.36 -12.76 6.22
C ARG A 16 5.13 -14.07 6.26
N LYS A 17 5.38 -14.59 7.47
CA LYS A 17 5.99 -15.92 7.66
C LYS A 17 4.97 -17.05 7.51
N SER A 18 3.69 -16.78 7.78
CA SER A 18 2.62 -17.77 7.70
C SER A 18 1.34 -17.18 7.10
N CYS A 19 0.57 -18.04 6.43
CA CYS A 19 -0.72 -17.70 5.84
C CYS A 19 -1.82 -17.73 6.91
N SER A 20 -2.49 -16.61 7.12
CA SER A 20 -3.58 -16.50 8.11
C SER A 20 -4.84 -17.32 7.76
N ARG A 21 -4.94 -17.85 6.54
CA ARG A 21 -6.07 -18.70 6.11
C ARG A 21 -5.75 -20.19 6.20
N CYS A 22 -4.53 -20.58 5.84
CA CYS A 22 -4.14 -21.99 5.73
C CYS A 22 -3.22 -22.46 6.87
N PHE A 23 -2.70 -21.54 7.69
CA PHE A 23 -1.73 -21.79 8.75
C PHE A 23 -0.48 -22.53 8.27
N GLN A 24 -0.12 -22.34 7.01
CA GLN A 24 1.12 -22.85 6.40
C GLN A 24 2.17 -21.75 6.39
N ASP A 25 3.43 -22.16 6.53
CA ASP A 25 4.56 -21.25 6.31
C ASP A 25 4.60 -20.78 4.86
N THR A 26 4.97 -19.52 4.65
CA THR A 26 5.08 -18.88 3.33
C THR A 26 6.53 -18.49 3.10
N THR A 27 7.27 -19.35 2.42
CA THR A 27 8.73 -19.24 2.22
C THR A 27 9.13 -18.72 0.84
N GLU A 28 8.24 -18.83 -0.15
CA GLU A 28 8.47 -18.33 -1.50
C GLU A 28 8.28 -16.81 -1.55
N TRP A 29 9.33 -16.09 -1.93
CA TRP A 29 9.28 -14.66 -2.20
C TRP A 29 8.82 -14.40 -3.63
N VAL A 30 7.89 -13.46 -3.80
CA VAL A 30 7.31 -13.12 -5.10
C VAL A 30 7.38 -11.62 -5.32
N GLU A 31 7.74 -11.22 -6.54
CA GLU A 31 7.69 -9.82 -6.97
C GLU A 31 6.25 -9.37 -7.22
N VAL A 32 5.94 -8.13 -6.85
CA VAL A 32 4.60 -7.52 -6.94
C VAL A 32 4.77 -6.04 -7.26
N GLY A 33 3.74 -5.42 -7.84
CA GLY A 33 3.76 -4.00 -8.16
C GLY A 33 4.84 -3.61 -9.19
N PRO A 34 5.33 -2.35 -9.19
CA PRO A 34 5.18 -1.39 -8.10
C PRO A 34 3.79 -0.76 -8.00
N ALA A 35 3.02 -0.74 -9.09
CA ALA A 35 1.68 -0.18 -9.11
C ALA A 35 0.66 -1.05 -8.35
N GLY A 36 -0.49 -0.45 -8.04
CA GLY A 36 -1.59 -1.11 -7.35
C GLY A 36 -2.91 -0.38 -7.48
N VAL A 37 -3.90 -0.84 -6.72
CA VAL A 37 -5.26 -0.29 -6.71
C VAL A 37 -5.70 0.05 -5.29
N VAL A 38 -6.35 1.21 -5.14
CA VAL A 38 -7.02 1.61 -3.89
C VAL A 38 -8.25 0.73 -3.69
N THR A 39 -8.25 -0.11 -2.65
CA THR A 39 -9.40 -0.97 -2.32
C THR A 39 -10.33 -0.35 -1.28
N SER A 40 -9.82 0.56 -0.45
CA SER A 40 -10.58 1.35 0.53
C SER A 40 -9.72 2.55 0.97
N PHE A 41 -10.34 3.61 1.49
CA PHE A 41 -9.61 4.79 1.98
C PHE A 41 -10.43 5.55 3.03
N THR A 42 -9.76 6.47 3.73
CA THR A 42 -10.39 7.49 4.57
C THR A 42 -9.64 8.81 4.43
N ILE A 43 -10.33 9.92 4.69
CA ILE A 43 -9.74 11.26 4.69
C ILE A 43 -9.58 11.74 6.13
N VAL A 44 -8.33 12.02 6.51
CA VAL A 44 -7.96 12.55 7.82
C VAL A 44 -8.06 14.07 7.77
N HIS A 45 -8.92 14.65 8.62
CA HIS A 45 -9.21 16.09 8.65
C HIS A 45 -8.67 16.82 9.90
N TYR A 46 -8.03 16.12 10.81
CA TYR A 46 -7.48 16.68 12.04
C TYR A 46 -5.96 16.51 12.04
N SER A 47 -5.26 17.44 12.69
CA SER A 47 -3.79 17.41 12.80
C SER A 47 -3.37 16.69 14.08
N GLU A 48 -2.39 15.79 13.98
CA GLU A 48 -1.66 15.18 15.09
C GLU A 48 -0.17 15.08 14.71
N PRO A 49 0.59 16.19 14.80
CA PRO A 49 1.93 16.31 14.19
C PRO A 49 2.97 15.32 14.72
N ARG A 50 2.74 14.70 15.88
CA ARG A 50 3.66 13.70 16.45
C ARG A 50 3.49 12.31 15.85
N ILE A 51 2.36 12.06 15.19
CA ILE A 51 1.98 10.72 14.70
C ILE A 51 1.72 10.75 13.19
N GLN A 52 1.10 11.82 12.69
CA GLN A 52 0.70 11.92 11.29
C GLN A 52 1.89 12.34 10.41
N PRO A 53 2.09 11.67 9.27
CA PRO A 53 3.19 11.96 8.36
C PRO A 53 2.89 13.11 7.37
N MET A 54 1.65 13.63 7.36
CA MET A 54 1.16 14.67 6.46
C MET A 54 0.22 15.61 7.22
N GLU A 55 0.09 16.86 6.77
CA GLU A 55 -0.91 17.79 7.28
C GLU A 55 -2.29 17.48 6.67
N PRO A 56 -3.39 17.64 7.44
CA PRO A 56 -4.74 17.48 6.94
C PRO A 56 -5.15 18.61 5.97
N PRO A 57 -6.10 18.35 5.04
CA PRO A 57 -6.70 17.06 4.77
C PRO A 57 -5.80 16.15 3.91
N PHE A 58 -5.66 14.87 4.29
CA PHE A 58 -4.94 13.87 3.50
C PHE A 58 -5.62 12.51 3.54
N ALA A 59 -5.34 11.66 2.54
CA ALA A 59 -5.91 10.32 2.45
C ALA A 59 -4.94 9.24 2.93
N VAL A 60 -5.48 8.30 3.70
CA VAL A 60 -4.84 7.01 4.00
C VAL A 60 -5.66 5.92 3.31
N ALA A 61 -4.99 5.05 2.56
CA ALA A 61 -5.62 4.06 1.71
C ALA A 61 -5.11 2.64 1.98
N LEU A 62 -5.99 1.66 1.80
CA LEU A 62 -5.61 0.27 1.56
C LEU A 62 -5.30 0.11 0.08
N ILE A 63 -4.05 -0.20 -0.24
CA ILE A 63 -3.53 -0.36 -1.60
C ILE A 63 -3.15 -1.82 -1.81
N ARG A 64 -3.82 -2.47 -2.77
CA ARG A 64 -3.46 -3.82 -3.20
C ARG A 64 -2.54 -3.71 -4.41
N LEU A 65 -1.26 -4.05 -4.22
CA LEU A 65 -0.27 -4.08 -5.30
C LEU A 65 -0.63 -5.12 -6.34
N ASP A 66 -0.21 -4.89 -7.59
CA ASP A 66 -0.41 -5.86 -8.66
C ASP A 66 0.31 -7.18 -8.33
N GLY A 67 -0.40 -8.30 -8.51
CA GLY A 67 0.08 -9.62 -8.11
C GLY A 67 -0.08 -9.95 -6.61
N ALA A 68 -0.65 -9.05 -5.79
CA ALA A 68 -0.94 -9.31 -4.38
C ALA A 68 -2.43 -9.63 -4.09
N ASP A 69 -2.64 -10.44 -3.03
CA ASP A 69 -3.95 -10.83 -2.51
C ASP A 69 -4.31 -10.13 -1.19
N THR A 70 -3.42 -9.29 -0.65
CA THR A 70 -3.67 -8.44 0.51
C THR A 70 -3.25 -7.01 0.24
N ALA A 71 -3.86 -6.07 0.95
CA ALA A 71 -3.56 -4.65 0.82
C ALA A 71 -2.55 -4.19 1.87
N LEU A 72 -1.68 -3.26 1.45
CA LEU A 72 -0.83 -2.45 2.30
C LEU A 72 -1.58 -1.16 2.66
N ILE A 73 -1.54 -0.75 3.92
CA ILE A 73 -2.02 0.59 4.30
C ILE A 73 -0.92 1.61 3.99
N HIS A 74 -1.24 2.67 3.25
CA HIS A 74 -0.28 3.74 2.95
C HIS A 74 -0.95 5.08 2.62
N LEU A 75 -0.13 6.12 2.52
CA LEU A 75 -0.56 7.48 2.18
C LEU A 75 -0.84 7.63 0.68
N LEU A 76 -1.80 8.49 0.34
CA LEU A 76 -1.95 9.02 -1.02
C LEU A 76 -1.45 10.46 -1.09
N GLY A 77 -0.72 10.78 -2.15
CA GLY A 77 -0.25 12.12 -2.49
C GLY A 77 -0.55 12.47 -3.95
N GLU A 78 -0.33 13.73 -4.33
CA GLU A 78 -0.61 14.22 -5.69
C GLU A 78 -2.06 13.96 -6.15
N VAL A 79 -3.00 14.00 -5.21
CA VAL A 79 -4.45 13.84 -5.46
C VAL A 79 -5.24 14.65 -4.44
N GLU A 80 -6.25 15.36 -4.90
CA GLU A 80 -7.15 16.08 -4.00
C GLU A 80 -8.00 15.09 -3.19
N PRO A 81 -8.22 15.31 -1.88
CA PRO A 81 -9.02 14.40 -1.05
C PRO A 81 -10.42 14.09 -1.60
N SER A 82 -11.03 15.05 -2.30
CA SER A 82 -12.35 14.91 -2.94
C SER A 82 -12.34 14.02 -4.19
N GLU A 83 -11.17 13.76 -4.78
CA GLU A 83 -11.01 12.96 -6.00
C GLU A 83 -10.63 11.50 -5.71
N VAL A 84 -10.26 11.20 -4.46
CA VAL A 84 -9.91 9.84 -4.04
C VAL A 84 -11.13 8.93 -4.14
N ARG A 85 -10.95 7.78 -4.79
CA ARG A 85 -12.00 6.77 -4.98
C ARG A 85 -11.43 5.36 -4.94
N THR A 86 -12.26 4.40 -4.53
CA THR A 86 -11.94 2.97 -4.70
C THR A 86 -11.80 2.65 -6.19
N GLY A 87 -10.92 1.70 -6.51
CA GLY A 87 -10.58 1.35 -7.89
C GLY A 87 -9.54 2.27 -8.56
N MET A 88 -9.15 3.38 -7.91
CA MET A 88 -8.09 4.26 -8.42
C MET A 88 -6.76 3.49 -8.55
N ARG A 89 -6.12 3.62 -9.72
CA ARG A 89 -4.79 3.08 -10.00
C ARG A 89 -3.74 4.02 -9.44
N VAL A 90 -2.76 3.46 -8.74
CA VAL A 90 -1.73 4.23 -8.06
C VAL A 90 -0.34 3.60 -8.19
N GLU A 91 0.69 4.42 -8.11
CA GLU A 91 2.09 4.01 -8.12
C GLU A 91 2.88 4.66 -6.98
N PRO A 92 3.95 4.03 -6.46
CA PRO A 92 4.69 4.55 -5.33
C PRO A 92 5.61 5.69 -5.75
N VAL A 93 5.70 6.71 -4.90
CA VAL A 93 6.78 7.70 -4.90
C VAL A 93 7.71 7.36 -3.77
N PHE A 94 8.97 7.04 -4.09
CA PHE A 94 9.97 6.70 -3.09
C PHE A 94 10.61 7.95 -2.48
N ALA A 95 11.08 7.84 -1.24
CA ALA A 95 11.93 8.86 -0.64
C ALA A 95 13.32 8.84 -1.29
N ASP A 96 13.94 10.02 -1.42
CA ASP A 96 15.26 10.16 -2.05
C ASP A 96 16.35 9.38 -1.29
N GLU A 97 16.21 9.32 0.05
CA GLU A 97 17.10 8.58 0.94
C GLU A 97 16.29 7.59 1.81
N PRO A 98 16.24 6.29 1.46
CA PRO A 98 15.55 5.28 2.26
C PRO A 98 16.27 5.01 3.58
N LYS A 99 15.51 4.84 4.67
CA LYS A 99 15.99 4.66 6.05
C LYS A 99 15.46 3.38 6.71
N GLY A 100 14.94 2.44 5.93
CA GLY A 100 14.30 1.21 6.42
C GLY A 100 12.95 1.44 7.09
N ARG A 101 12.26 2.55 6.78
CA ARG A 101 10.95 2.88 7.37
C ARG A 101 9.84 2.69 6.34
N ILE A 102 8.60 2.55 6.80
CA ILE A 102 7.45 2.48 5.88
C ILE A 102 7.37 3.70 4.94
N LEU A 103 7.85 4.86 5.42
CA LEU A 103 7.93 6.11 4.66
C LEU A 103 9.09 6.18 3.65
N ASP A 104 9.85 5.10 3.47
CA ASP A 104 10.76 4.97 2.32
C ASP A 104 9.95 4.91 1.01
N ILE A 105 8.69 4.46 1.10
CA ILE A 105 7.64 4.87 0.16
C ILE A 105 7.05 6.14 0.74
N ARG A 106 7.31 7.31 0.14
CA ARG A 106 6.83 8.59 0.64
C ARG A 106 5.30 8.65 0.63
N TYR A 107 4.68 8.21 -0.46
CA TYR A 107 3.24 8.02 -0.65
C TYR A 107 3.01 7.22 -1.95
N PHE A 108 1.76 6.89 -2.25
CA PHE A 108 1.35 6.49 -3.61
C PHE A 108 0.61 7.65 -4.28
N LYS A 109 0.77 7.80 -5.59
CA LYS A 109 0.08 8.81 -6.40
C LYS A 109 -0.79 8.17 -7.48
N PRO A 110 -1.84 8.84 -7.99
CA PRO A 110 -2.59 8.36 -9.12
C PRO A 110 -1.69 8.13 -10.35
N VAL A 111 -1.93 7.05 -11.07
CA VAL A 111 -1.32 6.84 -12.40
C VAL A 111 -2.04 7.74 -13.39
N SER A 112 -1.29 8.56 -14.13
CA SER A 112 -1.81 9.36 -15.23
C SER A 112 -2.47 8.45 -16.27
N VAL A 113 -3.70 8.76 -16.66
CA VAL A 113 -4.33 8.15 -17.84
C VAL A 113 -3.98 9.09 -18.99
N ASP A 114 -3.04 8.69 -19.84
CA ASP A 114 -2.84 9.33 -21.15
C ASP A 114 -4.09 9.17 -22.04
#